data_AF-Q6KAX8-F1
#
_entry.id   AF-Q6KAX8-F1
#
_cell.length_a   1.000
_cell.length_b   1.000
_cell.length_c   1.000
_cell.angle_alpha   90.00
_cell.angle_beta   90.00
_cell.angle_gamma   90.00
#
_symmetry.space_group_name_H-M   'P 1'
#
loop_
_entity.id
_entity.type
_entity.pdbx_description
1 polymer ?
#
loop_
_entity_poly.entity_id
_entity_poly.type
_entity_poly.pdbx_seq_one_letter_code
_entity_poly.pdbx_strand_id
1 'polypeptide(L)'
;MHAEVPTIPPVINVDAELDHWRRQHAEGALPHNSFGSYVPWIKFACDSLITQPRASEAERDEMFQTQYALQIMPRLSEAQAREFVDRCWQHVYQSSPVRSLQAPRLQRMRA
;
A
#
# COMPACT_ATOMS: atom_id res chain seq x y z
N MET A 1 -9.22 15.69 -27.90
CA MET A 1 -9.36 15.81 -26.43
C MET A 1 -9.03 14.44 -25.86
N HIS A 2 -7.78 14.20 -25.46
CA HIS A 2 -7.42 12.93 -24.81
C HIS A 2 -8.02 12.94 -23.41
N ALA A 3 -9.02 12.11 -23.18
CA ALA A 3 -9.50 11.85 -21.83
C ALA A 3 -8.35 11.19 -21.06
N GLU A 4 -7.76 11.92 -20.11
CA GLU A 4 -6.82 11.34 -19.15
C GLU A 4 -7.56 10.25 -18.38
N VAL A 5 -7.26 8.99 -18.70
CA VAL A 5 -7.83 7.84 -17.99
C VAL A 5 -7.34 7.90 -16.54
N PRO A 6 -8.23 7.84 -15.53
CA PRO A 6 -7.82 7.88 -14.14
C PRO A 6 -6.81 6.77 -13.84
N THR A 7 -5.77 7.13 -13.12
CA THR A 7 -4.55 6.32 -12.91
C THR A 7 -4.73 5.28 -11.79
N ILE A 8 -5.85 5.31 -11.05
CA ILE A 8 -6.16 4.42 -9.92
C ILE A 8 -7.68 4.14 -9.94
N PRO A 9 -8.15 2.95 -9.51
CA PRO A 9 -9.57 2.66 -9.42
C PRO A 9 -10.29 3.76 -8.64
N PRO A 10 -11.45 4.26 -9.12
CA PRO A 10 -12.18 5.36 -8.47
C PRO A 10 -12.71 4.97 -7.08
N VAL A 11 -12.73 3.67 -6.76
CA VAL A 11 -13.14 3.14 -5.46
C VAL A 11 -12.19 1.99 -5.10
N ILE A 12 -11.51 2.11 -3.96
CA ILE A 12 -10.76 1.02 -3.33
C ILE A 12 -11.63 0.48 -2.18
N ASN A 13 -11.96 -0.81 -2.22
CA ASN A 13 -12.70 -1.47 -1.13
C ASN A 13 -11.71 -1.93 -0.05
N VAL A 14 -11.56 -1.12 0.99
CA VAL A 14 -10.62 -1.36 2.10
C VAL A 14 -10.99 -2.64 2.89
N ASP A 15 -12.27 -2.96 3.03
CA ASP A 15 -12.71 -4.17 3.75
C ASP A 15 -12.33 -5.44 2.98
N ALA A 16 -12.50 -5.43 1.65
CA ALA A 16 -12.04 -6.53 0.80
C ALA A 16 -10.53 -6.70 0.86
N GLU A 17 -9.78 -5.60 0.95
CA GLU A 17 -8.33 -5.62 1.09
C GLU A 17 -7.90 -6.19 2.46
N LEU A 18 -8.58 -5.79 3.54
CA LEU A 18 -8.39 -6.35 4.88
C LEU A 18 -8.64 -7.86 4.91
N ASP A 19 -9.74 -8.32 4.29
CA ASP A 19 -10.07 -9.75 4.24
C ASP A 19 -9.12 -10.55 3.35
N HIS A 20 -8.61 -9.98 2.27
CA HIS A 20 -7.55 -10.58 1.47
C HIS A 20 -6.29 -10.80 2.33
N TRP A 21 -5.76 -9.75 2.95
CA TRP A 21 -4.53 -9.86 3.75
C TRP A 21 -4.70 -10.69 5.01
N ARG A 22 -5.90 -10.72 5.60
CA ARG A 22 -6.21 -11.62 6.72
C ARG A 22 -6.12 -13.08 6.31
N ARG A 23 -6.62 -13.44 5.12
CA ARG A 23 -6.46 -14.81 4.58
C ARG A 23 -5.00 -15.13 4.29
N GLN A 24 -4.27 -14.23 3.63
CA GLN A 24 -2.83 -14.40 3.38
C GLN A 24 -2.03 -14.58 4.70
N HIS A 25 -2.41 -13.88 5.77
CA HIS A 25 -1.81 -14.06 7.09
C HIS A 25 -2.10 -15.45 7.67
N ALA A 26 -3.36 -15.90 7.62
CA ALA A 26 -3.78 -17.21 8.10
C ALA A 26 -3.10 -18.36 7.34
N GLU A 27 -2.78 -18.15 6.06
CA GLU A 27 -2.04 -19.09 5.21
C GLU A 27 -0.52 -19.05 5.41
N GLY A 28 -0.01 -18.18 6.28
CA GLY A 28 1.42 -18.07 6.58
C GLY A 28 2.24 -17.26 5.57
N ALA A 29 1.60 -16.52 4.66
CA ALA A 29 2.27 -15.69 3.65
C ALA A 29 2.78 -14.34 4.18
N LEU A 30 2.54 -14.05 5.47
CA LEU A 30 3.06 -12.90 6.20
C LEU A 30 3.81 -13.37 7.44
N PRO A 31 4.92 -12.69 7.83
CA PRO A 31 5.68 -13.02 9.03
C PRO A 31 4.82 -13.13 10.30
N HIS A 32 5.30 -13.88 11.29
CA HIS A 32 4.58 -14.29 12.52
C HIS A 32 4.31 -13.15 13.54
N ASN A 33 3.88 -11.98 13.07
CA ASN A 33 3.28 -10.94 13.91
C ASN A 33 1.76 -11.08 13.90
N SER A 34 1.08 -10.61 14.94
CA SER A 34 -0.39 -10.53 14.95
C SER A 34 -0.89 -9.76 13.72
N PHE A 35 -1.96 -10.22 13.07
CA PHE A 35 -2.57 -9.55 11.91
C PHE A 35 -2.85 -8.06 12.18
N GLY A 36 -3.17 -7.70 13.42
CA GLY A 36 -3.40 -6.31 13.83
C GLY A 36 -2.20 -5.38 13.59
N SER A 37 -0.99 -5.93 13.44
CA SER A 37 0.23 -5.17 13.11
C SER A 37 0.24 -4.67 11.66
N TYR A 38 -0.53 -5.31 10.78
CA TYR A 38 -0.61 -4.99 9.35
C TYR A 38 -1.77 -4.04 9.02
N VAL A 39 -2.81 -4.01 9.86
CA VAL A 39 -4.03 -3.20 9.62
C VAL A 39 -3.72 -1.71 9.38
N PRO A 40 -2.87 -1.01 10.16
CA PRO A 40 -2.55 0.39 9.90
C PRO A 40 -1.88 0.60 8.53
N TRP A 41 -1.10 -0.37 8.07
CA TRP A 41 -0.39 -0.31 6.79
C TRP A 41 -1.30 -0.59 5.60
N ILE A 42 -2.28 -1.47 5.74
CA ILE A 42 -3.34 -1.69 4.73
C ILE A 42 -4.13 -0.40 4.52
N LYS A 43 -4.55 0.24 5.63
CA LYS A 43 -5.27 1.52 5.58
C LYS A 43 -4.44 2.62 4.95
N PHE A 44 -3.19 2.79 5.40
CA PHE A 44 -2.25 3.75 4.81
C PHE A 44 -2.10 3.53 3.30
N ALA A 45 -1.89 2.29 2.86
CA ALA A 45 -1.71 1.96 1.45
C ALA A 45 -2.96 2.31 0.62
N CYS A 46 -4.16 2.03 1.13
CA CYS A 46 -5.41 2.39 0.44
C CYS A 46 -5.60 3.92 0.42
N ASP A 47 -5.47 4.57 1.59
CA ASP A 47 -5.67 6.01 1.75
C ASP A 47 -4.69 6.82 0.89
N SER A 48 -3.43 6.39 0.77
CA SER A 48 -2.43 7.08 -0.04
C SER A 48 -2.78 7.07 -1.53
N LEU A 49 -3.35 5.96 -2.03
CA LEU A 49 -3.79 5.85 -3.42
C LEU A 49 -5.09 6.65 -3.68
N ILE A 50 -5.98 6.75 -2.69
CA ILE A 50 -7.21 7.54 -2.81
C ILE A 50 -6.91 9.05 -2.77
N THR A 51 -6.09 9.47 -1.80
CA THR A 51 -5.84 10.90 -1.53
C THR A 51 -4.84 11.51 -2.50
N GLN A 52 -3.84 10.75 -2.95
CA GLN A 52 -2.80 11.23 -3.85
C GLN A 52 -2.56 10.27 -5.03
N PRO A 53 -3.57 10.07 -5.90
CA PRO A 53 -3.50 9.04 -6.94
C PRO A 53 -2.40 9.28 -7.97
N ARG A 54 -1.96 10.52 -8.14
CA ARG A 54 -0.94 10.95 -9.10
C ARG A 54 0.42 11.22 -8.45
N ALA A 55 0.61 10.89 -7.17
CA ALA A 55 1.89 11.03 -6.50
C ALA A 55 3.00 10.32 -7.30
N SER A 56 4.17 10.94 -7.35
CA SER A 56 5.41 10.35 -7.82
C SER A 56 5.94 9.30 -6.84
N GLU A 57 6.96 8.54 -7.23
CA GLU A 57 7.62 7.59 -6.31
C GLU A 57 8.25 8.32 -5.11
N ALA A 58 8.81 9.51 -5.31
CA ALA A 58 9.43 10.31 -4.24
C ALA A 58 8.39 10.82 -3.24
N GLU A 59 7.25 11.33 -3.71
CA GLU A 59 6.15 11.77 -2.84
C GLU A 59 5.56 10.59 -2.04
N ARG A 60 5.39 9.42 -2.68
CA ARG A 60 4.98 8.19 -1.97
C ARG A 60 5.98 7.77 -0.90
N ASP A 61 7.27 7.92 -1.18
CA ASP A 61 8.35 7.65 -0.23
C ASP A 61 8.25 8.57 0.99
N GLU A 62 8.10 9.87 0.76
CA GLU A 62 7.97 10.88 1.81
C GLU A 62 6.72 10.64 2.68
N MET A 63 5.58 10.29 2.06
CA MET A 63 4.36 9.91 2.78
C MET A 63 4.59 8.70 3.67
N PHE A 64 5.27 7.66 3.16
CA PHE A 64 5.58 6.46 3.92
C PHE A 64 6.52 6.78 5.09
N GLN A 65 7.59 7.55 4.85
CA GLN A 65 8.54 7.93 5.89
C GLN A 65 7.87 8.75 6.99
N THR A 66 7.00 9.69 6.60
CA THR A 66 6.20 10.48 7.54
C THR A 66 5.30 9.57 8.38
N GLN A 67 4.57 8.64 7.74
CA GLN A 67 3.68 7.70 8.44
C GLN A 67 4.46 6.78 9.40
N TYR A 68 5.63 6.29 8.98
CA TYR A 68 6.47 5.42 9.80
C TYR A 68 7.05 6.17 10.99
N ALA A 69 7.54 7.40 10.79
CA ALA A 69 8.06 8.25 11.87
C ALA A 69 7.01 8.62 12.92
N LEU A 70 5.72 8.67 12.55
CA LEU A 70 4.60 8.90 13.48
C LEU A 70 4.28 7.69 14.37
N GLN A 71 4.81 6.49 14.09
CA GLN A 71 4.60 5.33 14.94
C GLN A 71 5.49 5.37 16.18
N ILE A 72 4.89 5.62 17.35
CA ILE A 72 5.60 5.63 18.65
C ILE A 72 6.20 4.26 18.98
N MET A 73 5.54 3.17 18.59
CA MET A 73 6.00 1.79 18.77
C MET A 73 5.67 0.96 17.52
N PRO A 74 6.52 1.00 16.48
CA PRO A 74 6.26 0.28 15.25
C PRO A 74 6.32 -1.22 15.49
N ARG A 75 5.26 -1.93 15.06
CA ARG A 75 5.15 -3.39 15.19
C ARG A 75 5.85 -4.14 14.07
N LEU A 76 6.14 -3.45 12.97
CA LEU A 76 6.94 -3.92 11.85
C LEU A 76 8.20 -3.06 11.78
N SER A 77 9.34 -3.64 11.38
CA SER A 77 10.48 -2.83 10.98
C SER A 77 10.13 -1.99 9.73
N GLU A 78 10.90 -0.94 9.48
CA GLU A 78 10.67 -0.07 8.31
C GLU A 78 10.71 -0.86 7.01
N ALA A 79 11.68 -1.77 6.87
CA ALA A 79 11.81 -2.65 5.72
C ALA A 79 10.57 -3.56 5.56
N GLN A 80 10.05 -4.14 6.65
CA GLN A 80 8.86 -4.98 6.62
C GLN A 80 7.60 -4.17 6.25
N ALA A 81 7.44 -2.97 6.81
CA ALA A 81 6.32 -2.09 6.51
C ALA A 81 6.36 -1.64 5.04
N ARG A 82 7.54 -1.25 4.55
CA ARG A 82 7.78 -0.84 3.16
C ARG A 82 7.44 -1.95 2.18
N GLU A 83 8.00 -3.14 2.38
CA GLU A 83 7.70 -4.31 1.55
C GLU A 83 6.19 -4.62 1.56
N PHE A 84 5.56 -4.55 2.73
CA PHE A 84 4.14 -4.85 2.85
C PHE A 84 3.24 -3.81 2.18
N VAL A 85 3.56 -2.52 2.28
CA VAL A 85 2.83 -1.44 1.58
C VAL A 85 2.94 -1.61 0.07
N ASP A 86 4.13 -1.93 -0.45
CA ASP A 86 4.32 -2.22 -1.88
C ASP A 86 3.47 -3.41 -2.35
N ARG A 87 3.36 -4.47 -1.53
CA ARG A 87 2.50 -5.63 -1.81
C ARG A 87 1.02 -5.24 -1.84
N CYS A 88 0.56 -4.39 -0.92
CA CYS A 88 -0.82 -3.88 -0.91
C CYS A 88 -1.12 -3.09 -2.20
N TRP A 89 -0.24 -2.16 -2.57
CA TRP A 89 -0.40 -1.37 -3.80
C TRP A 89 -0.42 -2.24 -5.05
N GLN A 90 0.42 -3.27 -5.13
CA GLN A 90 0.40 -4.22 -6.24
C GLN A 90 -0.92 -5.00 -6.30
N HIS A 91 -1.44 -5.47 -5.17
CA HIS A 91 -2.71 -6.21 -5.13
C HIS A 91 -3.90 -5.32 -5.54
N VAL A 92 -3.99 -4.10 -5.00
CA VAL A 92 -5.01 -3.12 -5.39
C VAL A 92 -4.92 -2.79 -6.88
N TYR A 93 -3.71 -2.62 -7.41
CA TYR A 93 -3.49 -2.36 -8.83
C TYR A 93 -3.91 -3.54 -9.71
N GLN A 94 -3.61 -4.78 -9.33
CA GLN A 94 -3.99 -5.99 -10.07
C GLN A 94 -5.49 -6.27 -10.01
N SER A 95 -6.12 -5.94 -8.89
CA SER A 95 -7.57 -6.11 -8.67
C SER A 95 -8.41 -5.00 -9.31
N SER A 96 -7.76 -3.90 -9.73
CA SER A 96 -8.42 -2.78 -10.38
C SER A 96 -8.77 -3.09 -11.84
N PRO A 97 -10.02 -2.84 -12.29
CA PRO A 97 -10.37 -2.88 -13.70
C PRO A 97 -9.75 -1.71 -14.50
N VAL A 98 -9.35 -0.63 -13.80
CA VAL A 98 -8.68 0.53 -14.39
C VAL A 98 -7.17 0.26 -14.39
N ARG A 99 -6.62 -0.04 -15.57
CA ARG A 99 -5.18 -0.24 -15.77
C ARG A 99 -4.47 1.11 -15.82
N SER A 100 -3.82 1.46 -14.72
CA SER A 100 -2.74 2.45 -14.73
C SER A 100 -1.62 2.03 -15.69
N LEU A 101 -0.78 2.97 -16.16
CA LEU A 101 0.37 2.65 -17.01
C LEU A 101 1.49 1.95 -16.22
N GLN A 102 1.57 2.18 -14.90
CA GLN A 102 2.56 1.58 -14.00
C GLN A 102 1.96 1.31 -12.61
N ALA A 103 2.43 0.26 -11.95
CA ALA A 103 2.05 -0.06 -10.58
C ALA A 103 2.67 0.97 -9.60
N PRO A 104 1.93 1.41 -8.55
CA PRO A 104 2.49 2.28 -7.51
C PRO A 104 3.59 1.54 -6.75
N ARG A 105 4.69 2.23 -6.44
CA ARG A 105 5.87 1.69 -5.75
C ARG A 105 6.53 2.76 -4.88
N LEU A 106 7.15 2.31 -3.79
CA LEU A 106 8.07 3.11 -3.01
C LEU A 106 9.46 3.16 -3.69
N GLN A 107 10.21 4.23 -3.47
CA GLN A 107 11.52 4.38 -4.09
C GLN A 107 12.47 3.31 -3.54
N ARG A 108 13.26 2.66 -4.40
CA ARG A 108 14.29 1.72 -3.92
C ARG A 108 15.33 2.49 -3.12
N MET A 109 15.55 2.11 -1.86
CA MET A 109 16.70 2.61 -1.10
C MET A 109 17.96 2.29 -1.89
N ARG A 110 18.74 3.33 -2.23
CA ARG A 110 20.11 3.12 -2.70
C ARG A 110 20.90 2.58 -1.53
N ALA A 111 21.48 1.40 -1.72
CA ALA A 111 22.44 0.79 -0.79
C ALA A 111 23.70 1.66 -0.66
#